data_AF-S4AV03-F1
#
_entry.id   AF-S4AV03-F1
#
_cell.length_a   1.000
_cell.length_b   1.000
_cell.length_c   1.000
_cell.angle_alpha   90.00
_cell.angle_beta   90.00
_cell.angle_gamma   90.00
#
_symmetry.space_group_name_H-M   'P 1'
#
loop_
_entity.id
_entity.type
_entity.pdbx_description
1 polymer ?
#
loop_
_entity_poly.entity_id
_entity_poly.type
_entity_poly.pdbx_seq_one_letter_code
_entity_poly.pdbx_strand_id
1 'polypeptide(L)'
;MPLDFSVRSLRVVDFVIDGLRKSGRERAEVAEALFGFGVYVGEVLVRRAGATWIDFDASQREFFGQAVGVRMPDGRVWSPLGKVVNRYEVGAAESLQTFYLTLPGRHAAAEPGAEPEPARR
;
A
#
# COMPACT_ATOMS: atom_id res chain seq x y z
N MET A 1 -3.38 -16.72 6.53
CA MET A 1 -4.18 -15.54 6.93
C MET A 1 -4.80 -14.95 5.68
N PRO A 2 -6.10 -14.60 5.69
CA PRO A 2 -6.78 -14.05 4.53
C PRO A 2 -6.26 -12.65 4.16
N LEU A 3 -6.41 -12.27 2.90
CA LEU A 3 -6.21 -10.91 2.41
C LEU A 3 -7.45 -10.07 2.73
N ASP A 4 -7.56 -9.67 4.00
CA ASP A 4 -8.74 -9.05 4.63
C ASP A 4 -8.69 -7.51 4.71
N PHE A 5 -7.80 -6.89 3.94
CA PHE A 5 -7.53 -5.44 3.96
C PHE A 5 -7.12 -4.89 5.35
N SER A 6 -6.62 -5.74 6.25
CA SER A 6 -6.00 -5.30 7.51
C SER A 6 -4.55 -4.87 7.29
N VAL A 7 -4.01 -4.04 8.19
CA VAL A 7 -2.57 -3.71 8.20
C VAL A 7 -1.70 -4.96 8.37
N ARG A 8 -2.20 -5.95 9.14
CA ARG A 8 -1.49 -7.21 9.37
C ARG A 8 -1.37 -8.05 8.11
N SER A 9 -2.36 -7.98 7.21
CA SER A 9 -2.34 -8.71 5.94
C SER A 9 -1.18 -8.32 5.02
N LEU A 10 -0.59 -7.12 5.19
CA LEU A 10 0.58 -6.69 4.43
C LEU A 10 1.79 -7.61 4.64
N ARG A 11 1.92 -8.27 5.81
CA ARG A 11 2.93 -9.33 6.04
C ARG A 11 2.72 -10.53 5.13
N VAL A 12 1.46 -10.88 4.84
CA VAL A 12 1.11 -11.99 3.96
C VAL A 12 1.49 -11.63 2.52
N VAL A 13 1.19 -10.40 2.10
CA VAL A 13 1.59 -9.89 0.78
C VAL A 13 3.12 -9.89 0.65
N ASP A 14 3.83 -9.38 1.66
CA ASP A 14 5.30 -9.41 1.72
C ASP A 14 5.85 -10.84 1.56
N PHE A 15 5.23 -11.83 2.22
CA PHE A 15 5.63 -13.24 2.13
C PHE A 15 5.36 -13.84 0.76
N VAL A 16 4.20 -13.56 0.16
CA VAL A 16 3.84 -14.09 -1.17
C VAL A 16 4.76 -13.51 -2.25
N ILE A 17 5.03 -12.19 -2.21
CA ILE A 17 5.97 -11.55 -3.14
C ILE A 17 7.38 -12.15 -2.99
N ASP A 18 7.81 -12.44 -1.76
CA ASP A 18 9.09 -13.11 -1.50
C ASP A 18 9.17 -14.49 -2.15
N GLY A 19 8.09 -15.28 -2.04
CA GLY A 19 7.96 -16.58 -2.69
C GLY A 19 8.03 -16.48 -4.22
N LEU A 20 7.31 -15.52 -4.81
CA LEU A 20 7.37 -15.25 -6.24
C LEU A 20 8.79 -14.89 -6.68
N ARG A 21 9.47 -13.98 -5.96
CA ARG A 21 10.86 -13.60 -6.26
C ARG A 21 11.80 -14.80 -6.20
N LYS A 22 11.70 -15.63 -5.15
CA LYS A 22 12.54 -16.83 -4.97
C LYS A 22 12.30 -17.89 -6.04
N SER A 23 11.16 -17.86 -6.73
CA SER A 23 10.88 -18.77 -7.85
C SER A 23 11.68 -18.44 -9.12
N GLY A 24 12.38 -17.29 -9.17
CA GLY A 24 13.24 -16.91 -10.29
C GLY A 24 12.49 -16.44 -11.55
N ARG A 25 11.17 -16.23 -11.46
CA ARG A 25 10.33 -15.75 -12.57
C ARG A 25 10.75 -14.35 -13.00
N GLU A 26 10.66 -14.08 -14.29
CA GLU A 26 10.83 -12.74 -14.81
C GLU A 26 9.68 -11.84 -14.38
N ARG A 27 9.95 -10.54 -14.22
CA ARG A 27 8.95 -9.54 -13.84
C ARG A 27 7.71 -9.57 -14.74
N ALA A 28 7.91 -9.80 -16.04
CA ALA A 28 6.83 -9.85 -17.02
C ALA A 28 5.83 -10.99 -16.73
N GLU A 29 6.32 -12.14 -16.26
CA GLU A 29 5.49 -13.32 -15.97
C GLU A 29 4.60 -13.13 -14.73
N VAL A 30 4.97 -12.22 -13.83
CA VAL A 30 4.24 -11.95 -12.58
C VAL A 30 3.57 -10.57 -12.57
N ALA A 31 3.62 -9.83 -13.68
CA ALA A 31 3.18 -8.43 -13.76
C ALA A 31 1.73 -8.25 -13.31
N GLU A 32 0.83 -9.14 -13.73
CA GLU A 32 -0.59 -9.10 -13.34
C GLU A 32 -0.79 -9.34 -11.84
N ALA A 33 -0.05 -10.29 -11.26
CA ALA A 33 -0.10 -10.54 -9.82
C ALA A 33 0.43 -9.33 -9.03
N LEU A 34 1.53 -8.72 -9.47
CA LEU A 34 2.06 -7.51 -8.85
C LEU A 34 1.09 -6.33 -8.98
N PHE A 35 0.39 -6.22 -10.11
CA PHE A 35 -0.68 -5.24 -10.29
C PHE A 35 -1.80 -5.44 -9.27
N GLY A 36 -2.31 -6.67 -9.13
CA GLY A 36 -3.34 -7.01 -8.15
C GLY A 36 -2.93 -6.72 -6.71
N PHE A 37 -1.67 -7.03 -6.35
CA PHE A 37 -1.13 -6.65 -5.04
C PHE A 37 -0.99 -5.14 -4.88
N GLY A 38 -0.64 -4.40 -5.94
CA GLY A 38 -0.61 -2.95 -5.93
C GLY A 38 -1.98 -2.34 -5.60
N VAL A 39 -3.03 -2.83 -6.26
CA VAL A 39 -4.42 -2.45 -5.97
C VAL A 39 -4.78 -2.78 -4.52
N TYR A 40 -4.48 -4.01 -4.08
CA TYR A 40 -4.74 -4.43 -2.70
C TYR A 40 -4.05 -3.55 -1.66
N VAL A 41 -2.77 -3.19 -1.86
CA VAL A 41 -2.04 -2.30 -0.96
C VAL A 41 -2.68 -0.91 -0.95
N GLY A 42 -3.05 -0.37 -2.12
CA GLY A 42 -3.75 0.91 -2.18
C GLY A 42 -5.09 0.89 -1.42
N GLU A 43 -5.84 -0.21 -1.55
CA GLU A 43 -7.08 -0.45 -0.82
C GLU A 43 -6.89 -0.53 0.71
N VAL A 44 -5.74 -1.03 1.19
CA VAL A 44 -5.36 -0.96 2.61
C VAL A 44 -5.05 0.47 3.03
N LEU A 45 -4.33 1.25 2.21
CA LEU A 45 -4.00 2.64 2.51
C LEU A 45 -5.26 3.52 2.58
N VAL A 46 -6.20 3.34 1.66
CA VAL A 46 -7.47 4.06 1.66
C VAL A 46 -8.27 3.77 2.93
N ARG A 47 -8.47 2.49 3.26
CA ARG A 47 -9.31 2.09 4.40
C ARG A 47 -8.67 2.34 5.77
N ARG A 48 -7.34 2.24 5.87
CA ARG A 48 -6.65 2.20 7.17
C ARG A 48 -5.81 3.45 7.47
N ALA A 49 -5.41 4.20 6.44
CA ALA A 49 -4.59 5.39 6.59
C ALA A 49 -5.29 6.70 6.16
N GLY A 50 -6.55 6.61 5.71
CA GLY A 50 -7.34 7.76 5.25
C GLY A 50 -6.93 8.28 3.88
N ALA A 51 -6.21 7.49 3.10
CA ALA A 51 -5.80 7.88 1.75
C ALA A 51 -6.99 7.90 0.78
N THR A 52 -6.82 8.54 -0.37
CA THR A 52 -7.78 8.53 -1.48
C THR A 52 -7.10 8.14 -2.78
N TRP A 53 -7.81 7.40 -3.64
CA TRP A 53 -7.33 7.11 -5.00
C TRP A 53 -7.30 8.38 -5.83
N ILE A 54 -6.24 8.52 -6.62
CA ILE A 54 -6.05 9.64 -7.53
C ILE A 54 -5.51 9.14 -8.87
N ASP A 55 -5.91 9.82 -9.94
CA ASP A 55 -5.18 9.79 -11.20
C ASP A 55 -3.93 10.66 -11.06
N PHE A 56 -2.80 10.15 -11.51
CA PHE A 56 -1.56 10.90 -11.55
C PHE A 56 -1.62 11.96 -12.66
N ASP A 57 -1.17 13.17 -12.32
CA ASP A 57 -0.91 14.20 -13.31
C ASP A 57 0.27 13.81 -14.23
N ALA A 58 0.54 14.59 -15.27
CA ALA A 58 1.58 14.27 -16.24
C ALA A 58 2.97 14.10 -15.58
N SER A 59 3.32 14.96 -14.62
CA SER A 59 4.61 14.92 -13.91
C SER A 59 4.71 13.69 -12.99
N GLN A 60 3.61 13.33 -12.34
CA GLN A 60 3.52 12.15 -11.48
C GLN A 60 3.58 10.85 -12.29
N ARG A 61 2.94 10.83 -13.47
CA ARG A 61 3.02 9.69 -14.39
C ARG A 61 4.44 9.47 -14.89
N GLU A 62 5.15 10.55 -15.21
CA GLU A 62 6.56 10.49 -15.59
C GLU A 62 7.43 9.96 -14.46
N PHE A 63 7.22 10.45 -13.23
CA PHE A 63 8.00 10.04 -12.07
C PHE A 63 7.73 8.59 -11.61
N PHE A 64 6.47 8.18 -11.55
CA PHE A 64 6.08 6.85 -11.03
C PHE A 64 5.95 5.78 -12.11
N GLY A 65 5.88 6.14 -13.39
CA GLY A 65 5.67 5.21 -14.50
C GLY A 65 4.32 4.49 -14.46
N GLN A 66 3.34 5.01 -13.72
CA GLN A 66 2.01 4.44 -13.53
C GLN A 66 0.94 5.53 -13.65
N ALA A 67 -0.30 5.17 -13.98
CA ALA A 67 -1.39 6.13 -14.17
C ALA A 67 -2.11 6.54 -12.87
N VAL A 68 -2.03 5.71 -11.84
CA VAL A 68 -2.82 5.85 -10.61
C VAL A 68 -1.96 5.68 -9.36
N GLY A 69 -2.40 6.32 -8.27
CA GLY A 69 -1.87 6.07 -6.94
C GLY A 69 -2.77 6.62 -5.86
N VAL A 70 -2.22 6.86 -4.68
CA VAL A 70 -2.99 7.33 -3.53
C VAL A 70 -2.45 8.64 -2.99
N ARG A 71 -3.35 9.53 -2.59
CA ARG A 71 -3.04 10.75 -1.85
C ARG A 71 -3.36 10.55 -0.38
N MET A 72 -2.39 10.82 0.47
CA MET A 72 -2.54 10.81 1.92
C MET A 72 -3.28 12.06 2.40
N PRO A 73 -3.85 12.03 3.62
CA PRO A 73 -4.48 13.21 4.23
C PRO A 73 -3.58 14.45 4.32
N ASP A 74 -2.26 14.27 4.46
CA ASP A 74 -1.28 15.38 4.46
C ASP A 74 -0.93 15.90 3.05
N GLY A 75 -1.58 15.37 2.01
CA GLY A 75 -1.40 15.75 0.62
C GLY A 75 -0.30 14.98 -0.12
N ARG A 76 0.53 14.20 0.57
CA ARG A 76 1.61 13.42 -0.08
C ARG A 76 1.03 12.33 -0.98
N VAL A 77 1.70 12.09 -2.10
CA VAL A 77 1.28 11.12 -3.10
C VAL A 77 2.22 9.91 -3.11
N TRP A 78 1.64 8.72 -3.18
CA TRP A 78 2.37 7.46 -3.23
C TRP A 78 1.85 6.57 -4.36
N SER A 79 2.73 5.73 -4.92
CA SER A 79 2.38 4.67 -5.86
C SER A 79 2.40 3.30 -5.16
N PRO A 80 1.24 2.72 -4.80
CA PRO A 80 1.18 1.40 -4.18
C PRO A 80 1.77 0.31 -5.08
N LEU A 81 1.50 0.39 -6.39
CA LEU A 81 2.06 -0.52 -7.38
C LEU A 81 3.58 -0.39 -7.48
N GLY A 82 4.11 0.84 -7.51
CA GLY A 82 5.56 1.07 -7.46
C GLY A 82 6.19 0.43 -6.23
N LYS A 83 5.54 0.54 -5.05
CA LYS A 83 6.01 -0.10 -3.83
C LYS A 83 6.00 -1.64 -3.89
N VAL A 84 4.99 -2.24 -4.50
CA VAL A 84 4.93 -3.69 -4.71
C VAL A 84 6.00 -4.17 -5.69
N VAL A 85 6.23 -3.43 -6.78
CA VAL A 85 7.30 -3.74 -7.74
C VAL A 85 8.66 -3.64 -7.06
N ASN A 86 8.92 -2.59 -6.30
CA ASN A 86 10.15 -2.46 -5.51
C ASN A 86 10.34 -3.62 -4.53
N ARG A 87 9.28 -4.06 -3.85
CA ARG A 87 9.32 -5.24 -2.97
C ARG A 87 9.70 -6.52 -3.71
N TYR A 88 9.24 -6.68 -4.95
CA TYR A 88 9.59 -7.80 -5.80
C TYR A 88 11.05 -7.73 -6.29
N GLU A 89 11.53 -6.56 -6.71
CA GLU A 89 12.83 -6.37 -7.36
C GLU A 89 14.00 -6.23 -6.38
N VAL A 90 13.80 -5.50 -5.27
CA VAL A 90 14.82 -5.20 -4.26
C VAL A 90 14.79 -6.22 -3.12
N GLY A 91 13.61 -6.69 -2.74
CA GLY A 91 13.43 -7.69 -1.68
C GLY A 91 12.98 -7.07 -0.34
N ALA A 92 13.33 -7.73 0.78
CA ALA A 92 12.75 -7.46 2.09
C ALA A 92 12.94 -6.04 2.65
N ALA A 93 13.94 -5.29 2.15
CA ALA A 93 14.15 -3.89 2.50
C ALA A 93 12.94 -3.01 2.13
N GLU A 94 12.19 -3.39 1.09
CA GLU A 94 10.99 -2.70 0.62
C GLU A 94 9.71 -3.31 1.20
N SER A 95 9.75 -3.79 2.46
CA SER A 95 8.57 -4.37 3.13
C SER A 95 7.38 -3.41 3.12
N LEU A 96 6.25 -3.91 2.64
CA LEU A 96 4.99 -3.17 2.56
C LEU A 96 4.43 -2.87 3.95
N GLN A 97 4.60 -3.81 4.88
CA GLN A 97 4.21 -3.54 6.26
C GLN A 97 5.07 -2.45 6.89
N THR A 98 6.40 -2.56 6.78
CA THR A 98 7.28 -1.54 7.37
C THR A 98 6.97 -0.18 6.77
N PHE A 99 6.80 -0.12 5.45
CA PHE A 99 6.35 1.08 4.75
C PHE A 99 5.07 1.67 5.37
N TYR A 100 4.03 0.86 5.60
CA TYR A 100 2.80 1.31 6.25
C TYR A 100 3.05 1.86 7.67
N LEU A 101 3.84 1.15 8.48
CA LEU A 101 4.09 1.54 9.88
C LEU A 101 4.88 2.84 9.99
N THR A 102 5.76 3.11 9.02
CA THR A 102 6.55 4.33 8.93
C THR A 102 5.90 5.41 8.05
N LEU A 103 4.70 5.16 7.52
CA LEU A 103 4.05 6.04 6.54
C LEU A 103 3.68 7.40 7.17
N PRO A 104 4.28 8.50 6.70
CA PRO A 104 3.90 9.84 7.14
C PRO A 104 2.50 10.21 6.64
N GLY A 105 1.82 11.10 7.36
CA GLY A 105 0.58 11.71 6.88
C GLY A 105 -0.69 10.89 7.05
N ARG A 106 -0.61 9.70 7.65
CA ARG A 106 -1.79 8.90 7.99
C ARG A 106 -2.59 9.53 9.12
N HIS A 107 -3.91 9.45 9.05
CA HIS A 107 -4.70 9.64 10.27
C HIS A 107 -4.38 8.51 11.24
N ALA A 108 -4.22 8.83 12.53
CA ALA A 108 -4.29 7.78 13.55
C ALA A 108 -5.66 7.13 13.39
N ALA A 109 -5.69 5.83 13.08
CA ALA A 109 -6.95 5.13 12.95
C ALA A 109 -7.70 5.32 14.27
N ALA A 110 -8.90 5.93 14.20
CA ALA A 110 -9.82 5.80 15.31
C ALA A 110 -10.08 4.29 15.46
N GLU A 111 -9.73 3.76 16.63
CA GLU A 111 -10.05 2.38 17.00
C GLU A 111 -11.55 2.18 16.73
N PRO A 112 -11.96 1.24 15.87
CA PRO A 112 -13.38 0.96 15.69
C PRO A 112 -13.94 0.42 17.02
N GLY A 113 -14.58 1.30 17.79
CA GLY A 113 -15.12 1.00 19.12
C GLY A 113 -14.99 2.11 20.16
N ALA A 114 -14.25 3.19 19.90
CA ALA A 114 -14.22 4.35 20.81
C ALA A 114 -15.49 5.20 20.63
N GLU A 115 -16.52 4.89 21.41
CA GLU A 115 -17.70 5.75 21.55
C GLU A 115 -17.24 7.15 22.03
N PRO A 116 -17.66 8.24 21.36
CA PRO A 116 -17.22 9.57 21.75
C PRO A 116 -17.75 9.91 23.15
N GLU A 117 -16.84 10.18 24.09
CA GLU A 117 -17.18 10.62 25.44
C GLU A 117 -18.05 11.89 25.36
N PRO A 118 -19.25 11.92 25.99
CA PRO A 118 -20.15 13.04 25.84
C PRO A 118 -19.55 14.30 26.48
N ALA A 119 -19.59 15.40 25.72
CA ALA A 119 -19.11 16.69 26.16
C ALA A 119 -19.75 17.09 27.50
N ARG A 120 -18.93 17.21 28.54
CA ARG A 120 -19.35 17.80 29.82
C ARG A 120 -19.72 19.27 29.56
N ARG A 121 -20.98 19.59 29.84
CA ARG A 121 -21.49 20.97 29.92
C ARG A 121 -20.98 21.65 31.19
#